data_AF-A0A922IM35-F1
#
_entry.id   AF-A0A922IM35-F1
#
_cell.length_a   1.000
_cell.length_b   1.000
_cell.length_c   1.000
_cell.angle_alpha   90.00
_cell.angle_beta   90.00
_cell.angle_gamma   90.00
#
_symmetry.space_group_name_H-M   'P 1'
#
loop_
_entity.id
_entity.type
_entity.pdbx_description
1 polymer ?
#
loop_
_entity_poly.entity_id
_entity_poly.type
_entity_poly.pdbx_seq_one_letter_code
_entity_poly.pdbx_strand_id
1 'polypeptide(L)'
;MYISLTARERRKRGLPNEHQSTILPNNEQLETEIDVTEQVAPVDKPLPQKPNSFESLPEAVWWSISQCANLIGSQVGSEVIVQTSGLAPGKPSQSSSSVSDELRRRLLGCIILTGGGVAGVNNQIMERWLTEQLTVIAREKQVATTVSSHIPTVEIIHHSEPGDLSWSGARLLLTSDLMNDLWITPVEWNKFGSRALREKVPFPW
;
A
#
# COMPACT_ATOMS: atom_id res chain seq x y z
N MET A 1 -24.44 -18.37 23.89
CA MET A 1 -22.99 -18.27 23.63
C MET A 1 -22.50 -17.02 24.35
N TYR A 2 -21.94 -17.17 25.54
CA TYR A 2 -21.57 -16.06 26.43
C TYR A 2 -20.10 -15.67 26.16
N ILE A 3 -19.85 -14.40 25.84
CA ILE A 3 -18.50 -13.83 25.87
C ILE A 3 -18.47 -12.88 27.07
N SER A 4 -17.82 -13.29 28.14
CA SER A 4 -17.61 -12.47 29.32
C SER A 4 -16.46 -11.49 29.06
N LEU A 5 -16.79 -10.21 28.92
CA LEU A 5 -15.84 -9.11 29.00
C LEU A 5 -15.50 -8.87 30.48
N THR A 6 -14.23 -9.01 30.87
CA THR A 6 -13.76 -8.49 32.16
C THR A 6 -12.65 -7.48 31.94
N ALA A 7 -12.97 -6.22 32.25
CA ALA A 7 -12.05 -5.11 32.39
C ALA A 7 -11.12 -5.31 33.59
N ARG A 8 -9.89 -4.75 33.53
CA ARG A 8 -9.22 -4.28 34.75
C ARG A 8 -8.39 -3.03 34.50
N GLU A 9 -8.98 -1.91 34.91
CA GLU A 9 -8.38 -0.63 35.20
C GLU A 9 -7.31 -0.74 36.31
N ARG A 10 -6.17 -0.04 36.16
CA ARG A 10 -5.42 0.50 37.31
C ARG A 10 -4.85 1.88 36.98
N ARG A 11 -5.13 2.79 37.91
CA ARG A 11 -4.94 4.25 37.84
C ARG A 11 -3.50 4.69 38.15
N LYS A 12 -3.18 5.85 37.58
CA LYS A 12 -2.23 6.92 37.99
C LYS A 12 -1.77 6.92 39.47
N ARG A 13 -0.46 7.18 39.70
CA ARG A 13 0.10 8.39 40.35
C ARG A 13 1.59 8.23 40.73
N GLY A 14 2.39 9.28 40.48
CA GLY A 14 3.54 9.64 41.33
C GLY A 14 4.91 9.76 40.65
N LEU A 15 5.32 10.99 40.28
CA LEU A 15 6.71 11.47 40.32
C LEU A 15 6.91 12.16 41.70
N PRO A 16 8.12 12.23 42.30
CA PRO A 16 9.11 13.27 41.92
C PRO A 16 10.59 12.82 41.90
N ASN A 17 11.42 13.68 41.30
CA ASN A 17 12.88 13.72 41.15
C ASN A 17 13.75 13.25 42.34
N GLU A 18 14.98 12.79 42.07
CA GLU A 18 16.23 13.49 42.42
C GLU A 18 17.51 12.84 41.81
N HIS A 19 18.32 13.67 41.15
CA HIS A 19 19.79 13.79 41.11
C HIS A 19 20.71 12.54 41.18
N GLN A 20 21.46 12.29 40.09
CA GLN A 20 22.93 12.16 40.19
C GLN A 20 23.63 12.31 38.83
N SER A 21 24.63 13.19 38.79
CA SER A 21 25.48 13.54 37.65
C SER A 21 26.73 12.63 37.55
N THR A 22 27.48 12.81 36.46
CA THR A 22 28.93 12.57 36.28
C THR A 22 29.29 11.11 35.89
N ILE A 23 30.11 10.75 34.88
CA ILE A 23 31.32 11.30 34.23
C ILE A 23 31.48 10.63 32.83
N LEU A 24 31.93 11.37 31.80
CA LEU A 24 32.49 10.85 30.55
C LEU A 24 33.95 10.38 30.74
N PRO A 25 34.46 9.47 29.89
CA PRO A 25 35.64 9.91 29.15
C PRO A 25 35.61 9.57 27.65
N ASN A 26 36.10 10.55 26.90
CA ASN A 26 36.63 10.43 25.53
C ASN A 26 37.78 9.42 25.48
N ASN A 27 37.90 8.71 24.36
CA ASN A 27 39.19 8.37 23.79
C ASN A 27 39.06 8.28 22.26
N GLU A 28 39.86 9.08 21.56
CA GLU A 28 40.08 9.06 20.12
C GLU A 28 41.19 8.05 19.74
N GLN A 29 41.36 7.86 18.42
CA GLN A 29 42.37 7.08 17.67
C GLN A 29 41.98 5.62 17.32
N LEU A 30 42.22 5.09 16.12
CA LEU A 30 42.52 5.60 14.77
C LEU A 30 42.41 4.35 13.85
N GLU A 31 41.80 4.52 12.67
CA GLU A 31 41.97 3.83 11.38
C GLU A 31 42.41 2.34 11.29
N THR A 32 41.62 1.54 10.57
CA THR A 32 42.14 0.76 9.43
C THR A 32 41.03 0.55 8.40
N GLU A 33 41.32 1.09 7.23
CA GLU A 33 40.64 1.01 5.94
C GLU A 33 40.61 -0.43 5.40
N ILE A 34 39.44 -0.91 4.97
CA ILE A 34 39.33 -2.02 4.02
C ILE A 34 38.29 -1.63 2.98
N ASP A 35 38.83 -1.27 1.81
CA ASP A 35 38.15 -1.01 0.55
C ASP A 35 37.36 -2.24 0.07
N VAL A 36 36.04 -2.10 -0.04
CA VAL A 36 35.22 -2.89 -0.96
C VAL A 36 34.35 -1.91 -1.73
N THR A 37 34.83 -1.58 -2.92
CA THR A 37 34.13 -0.80 -3.93
C THR A 37 32.89 -1.58 -4.41
N GLU A 38 31.72 -1.36 -3.80
CA GLU A 38 30.45 -1.82 -4.37
C GLU A 38 29.93 -0.74 -5.32
N GLN A 39 30.27 -0.90 -6.59
CA GLN A 39 29.85 -0.06 -7.69
C GLN A 39 28.36 -0.28 -7.96
N VAL A 40 27.51 0.48 -7.27
CA VAL A 40 26.06 0.55 -7.54
C VAL A 40 25.86 1.30 -8.85
N ALA A 41 25.39 0.58 -9.88
CA ALA A 41 24.99 1.16 -11.15
C ALA A 41 23.90 2.24 -10.96
N PRO A 42 23.90 3.34 -11.74
CA PRO A 42 22.90 4.39 -11.60
C PRO A 42 21.54 3.89 -12.13
N VAL A 43 20.60 3.66 -11.22
CA VAL A 43 19.19 3.48 -11.55
C VAL A 43 18.58 4.87 -11.73
N ASP A 44 18.90 5.52 -12.86
CA ASP A 44 18.31 6.81 -13.24
C ASP A 44 16.93 6.61 -13.86
N LYS A 45 15.96 6.29 -13.01
CA LYS A 45 14.59 6.76 -13.18
C LYS A 45 14.10 7.22 -11.82
N PRO A 46 14.11 8.54 -11.52
CA PRO A 46 13.48 9.04 -10.31
C PRO A 46 12.02 8.58 -10.33
N LEU A 47 11.63 7.80 -9.31
CA LEU A 47 10.22 7.60 -8.99
C LEU A 47 9.55 8.98 -9.00
N PRO A 48 8.38 9.16 -9.65
CA PRO A 48 7.68 10.44 -9.64
C PRO A 48 7.55 10.90 -8.20
N GLN A 49 8.20 12.01 -7.86
CA GLN A 49 8.21 12.51 -6.50
C GLN A 49 6.77 12.71 -6.06
N LYS A 50 6.39 12.09 -4.93
CA LYS A 50 5.06 12.26 -4.36
C LYS A 50 4.80 13.75 -4.17
N PRO A 51 3.71 14.30 -4.74
CA PRO A 51 3.40 15.70 -4.51
C PRO A 51 3.10 15.94 -3.04
N ASN A 52 3.53 17.09 -2.51
CA ASN A 52 3.36 17.45 -1.10
C ASN A 52 1.88 17.66 -0.72
N SER A 53 1.02 17.95 -1.69
CA SER A 53 -0.43 18.10 -1.55
C SER A 53 -1.12 17.91 -2.91
N PHE A 54 -2.41 17.61 -2.87
CA PHE A 54 -3.28 17.58 -4.06
C PHE A 54 -4.32 18.68 -3.96
N GLU A 55 -4.72 19.27 -5.09
CA GLU A 55 -5.76 20.31 -5.12
C GLU A 55 -7.15 19.73 -4.89
N SER A 56 -7.37 18.49 -5.32
CA SER A 56 -8.65 17.79 -5.15
C SER A 56 -8.49 16.29 -4.88
N LEU A 57 -9.53 15.69 -4.26
CA LEU A 57 -9.58 14.25 -4.01
C LEU A 57 -9.55 13.40 -5.30
N PRO A 58 -10.30 13.73 -6.38
CA PRO A 58 -10.25 12.97 -7.63
C PRO A 58 -8.85 12.96 -8.25
N GLU A 59 -8.12 14.08 -8.19
CA GLU A 59 -6.72 14.14 -8.66
C GLU A 59 -5.79 13.26 -7.83
N ALA A 60 -5.95 13.27 -6.51
CA ALA A 60 -5.18 12.41 -5.62
C ALA A 60 -5.41 10.92 -5.95
N VAL A 61 -6.68 10.53 -6.12
CA VAL A 61 -7.05 9.15 -6.48
C VAL A 61 -6.49 8.76 -7.84
N TRP A 62 -6.66 9.62 -8.86
CA TRP A 62 -6.11 9.37 -10.20
C TRP A 62 -4.58 9.24 -10.18
N TRP A 63 -3.89 10.13 -9.46
CA TRP A 63 -2.45 10.09 -9.33
C TRP A 63 -2.01 8.78 -8.67
N SER A 64 -2.62 8.40 -7.55
CA SER A 64 -2.30 7.15 -6.84
C SER A 64 -2.49 5.92 -7.73
N ILE A 65 -3.63 5.81 -8.42
CA ILE A 65 -3.90 4.70 -9.35
C ILE A 65 -2.85 4.68 -10.47
N SER A 66 -2.53 5.84 -11.05
CA SER A 66 -1.55 5.94 -12.13
C SER A 66 -0.14 5.55 -11.68
N GLN A 67 0.27 5.94 -10.48
CA GLN A 67 1.56 5.55 -9.91
C GLN A 67 1.62 4.04 -9.66
N CYS A 68 0.60 3.45 -9.05
CA CYS A 68 0.52 2.00 -8.84
C CYS A 68 0.60 1.24 -10.17
N ALA A 69 -0.17 1.68 -11.17
CA ALA A 69 -0.16 1.08 -12.50
C ALA A 69 1.21 1.15 -13.18
N ASN A 70 1.87 2.31 -13.12
CA ASN A 70 3.16 2.52 -13.76
C ASN A 70 4.30 1.77 -13.03
N LEU A 71 4.26 1.75 -11.70
CA LEU A 71 5.24 1.02 -10.89
C LEU A 71 5.24 -0.47 -11.24
N ILE A 72 4.06 -1.08 -11.27
CA ILE A 72 3.91 -2.51 -11.58
C ILE A 72 4.23 -2.79 -13.04
N GLY A 73 3.77 -1.94 -13.97
CA GLY A 73 4.12 -2.05 -15.39
C GLY A 73 5.64 -1.98 -15.64
N SER A 74 6.39 -1.22 -14.84
CA SER A 74 7.85 -1.15 -14.93
C SER A 74 8.55 -2.40 -14.38
N GLN A 75 7.99 -3.09 -13.39
CA GLN A 75 8.58 -4.32 -12.83
C GLN A 75 8.47 -5.48 -13.83
N VAL A 76 7.31 -5.64 -14.47
CA VAL A 76 7.07 -6.70 -15.47
C VAL A 76 7.96 -6.55 -16.71
N GLY A 77 8.35 -5.32 -17.06
CA GLY A 77 9.30 -5.08 -18.14
C GLY A 77 10.73 -5.58 -17.86
N SER A 78 11.09 -5.79 -16.58
CA SER A 78 12.44 -6.17 -16.16
C SER A 78 12.62 -7.68 -16.00
N GLU A 79 11.55 -8.44 -15.78
CA GLU A 79 11.60 -9.90 -15.57
C GLU A 79 11.61 -10.73 -16.86
N VAL A 80 11.31 -10.15 -18.03
CA VAL A 80 11.18 -10.91 -19.30
C VAL A 80 12.52 -11.11 -20.05
N ILE A 81 13.65 -10.60 -19.54
CA ILE A 81 14.97 -10.79 -20.17
C ILE A 81 15.78 -11.87 -19.42
N VAL A 82 15.20 -13.04 -19.17
CA VAL A 82 16.00 -14.26 -18.90
C VAL A 82 15.34 -15.47 -19.59
N GLN A 83 15.90 -15.82 -20.75
CA GLN A 83 15.93 -17.14 -21.39
C GLN A 83 14.63 -17.97 -21.45
N THR A 84 14.10 -18.14 -22.68
CA THR A 84 14.01 -19.47 -23.33
C THR A 84 14.07 -19.30 -24.85
N SER A 85 15.17 -19.74 -25.46
CA SER A 85 15.24 -20.03 -26.89
C SER A 85 14.41 -21.30 -27.15
N GLY A 86 13.22 -21.16 -27.72
CA GLY A 86 12.35 -22.28 -28.06
C GLY A 86 11.17 -21.83 -28.90
N LEU A 87 11.19 -22.20 -30.18
CA LEU A 87 10.23 -21.82 -31.21
C LEU A 87 8.80 -22.28 -30.85
N ALA A 88 7.91 -21.34 -30.52
CA ALA A 88 6.46 -21.56 -30.48
C ALA A 88 5.73 -20.30 -31.00
N PRO A 89 4.76 -20.44 -31.92
CA PRO A 89 4.07 -19.30 -32.51
C PRO A 89 2.96 -18.79 -31.56
N GLY A 90 2.99 -17.48 -31.29
CA GLY A 90 1.80 -16.71 -30.93
C GLY A 90 1.40 -16.69 -29.46
N LYS A 91 2.19 -16.03 -28.60
CA LYS A 91 1.61 -15.23 -27.51
C LYS A 91 2.02 -13.77 -27.73
N PRO A 92 1.08 -12.81 -27.73
CA PRO A 92 1.46 -11.41 -27.79
C PRO A 92 2.30 -11.09 -26.56
N SER A 93 3.56 -10.72 -26.75
CA SER A 93 4.35 -10.06 -25.71
C SER A 93 3.58 -8.83 -25.28
N GLN A 94 2.92 -8.90 -24.13
CA GLN A 94 2.26 -7.76 -23.52
C GLN A 94 3.34 -6.72 -23.23
N SER A 95 3.26 -5.57 -23.89
CA SER A 95 4.14 -4.44 -23.60
C SER A 95 3.92 -3.97 -22.17
N SER A 96 4.95 -3.41 -21.53
CA SER A 96 4.83 -2.79 -20.19
C SER A 96 3.72 -1.74 -20.12
N SER A 97 3.41 -1.07 -21.24
CA SER A 97 2.27 -0.16 -21.38
C SER A 97 0.91 -0.86 -21.33
N SER A 98 0.78 -2.07 -21.88
CA SER A 98 -0.49 -2.82 -21.85
C SER A 98 -0.83 -3.32 -20.44
N VAL A 99 0.18 -3.70 -19.65
CA VAL A 99 0.02 -4.16 -18.27
C VAL A 99 -0.41 -3.01 -17.35
N SER A 100 0.22 -1.84 -17.50
CA SER A 100 -0.14 -0.66 -16.70
C SER A 100 -1.53 -0.14 -17.07
N ASP A 101 -1.90 -0.13 -18.35
CA ASP A 101 -3.25 0.25 -18.80
C ASP A 101 -4.33 -0.70 -18.27
N GLU A 102 -4.07 -2.01 -18.30
CA GLU A 102 -4.98 -3.01 -17.76
C GLU A 102 -5.17 -2.86 -16.25
N LEU A 103 -4.07 -2.70 -15.50
CA LEU A 103 -4.14 -2.50 -14.06
C LEU A 103 -4.87 -1.20 -13.70
N ARG A 104 -4.60 -0.10 -14.42
CA ARG A 104 -5.31 1.17 -14.24
C ARG A 104 -6.81 1.00 -14.43
N ARG A 105 -7.21 0.32 -15.51
CA ARG A 105 -8.62 -0.01 -15.78
C ARG A 105 -9.25 -0.80 -14.65
N ARG A 106 -8.56 -1.84 -14.16
CA ARG A 106 -9.05 -2.68 -13.06
C ARG A 106 -9.22 -1.87 -11.77
N LEU A 107 -8.24 -1.02 -11.43
CA LEU A 107 -8.29 -0.18 -10.23
C LEU A 107 -9.40 0.87 -10.28
N LEU A 108 -9.64 1.49 -11.44
CA LEU A 108 -10.76 2.42 -11.63
C LEU A 108 -12.12 1.73 -11.52
N GLY A 109 -12.21 0.45 -11.90
CA GLY A 109 -13.42 -0.36 -11.77
C GLY A 109 -13.62 -1.01 -10.39
N CYS A 110 -12.76 -0.76 -9.41
CA CYS A 110 -12.89 -1.37 -8.09
C CYS A 110 -12.53 -0.41 -6.95
N ILE A 111 -13.06 0.82 -7.02
CA ILE A 111 -12.85 1.80 -5.96
C ILE A 111 -13.82 1.52 -4.82
N ILE A 112 -13.31 1.39 -3.59
CA ILE A 112 -14.14 1.17 -2.40
C ILE A 112 -14.01 2.39 -1.50
N LEU A 113 -15.14 2.98 -1.12
CA LEU A 113 -15.19 4.05 -0.13
C LEU A 113 -15.41 3.46 1.26
N THR A 114 -14.54 3.81 2.22
CA THR A 114 -14.60 3.32 3.61
C THR A 114 -14.40 4.45 4.60
N GLY A 115 -14.90 4.28 5.83
CA GLY A 115 -14.79 5.22 6.95
C GLY A 115 -15.98 6.16 7.10
N GLY A 116 -16.07 6.83 8.26
CA GLY A 116 -17.20 7.73 8.56
C GLY A 116 -17.23 9.01 7.72
N GLY A 117 -16.09 9.44 7.16
CA GLY A 117 -16.00 10.66 6.34
C GLY A 117 -16.72 10.56 4.99
N VAL A 118 -17.01 9.33 4.52
CA VAL A 118 -17.80 9.10 3.31
C VAL A 118 -19.29 8.89 3.60
N ALA A 119 -19.67 8.81 4.88
CA ALA A 119 -21.05 8.65 5.33
C ALA A 119 -21.81 9.99 5.25
N GLY A 120 -22.09 10.43 4.02
CA GLY A 120 -22.99 11.55 3.71
C GLY A 120 -24.44 11.12 3.56
N VAL A 121 -25.30 11.98 2.99
CA VAL A 121 -26.71 11.65 2.69
C VAL A 121 -26.77 10.37 1.84
N ASN A 122 -27.13 9.26 2.46
CA ASN A 122 -27.23 7.90 1.90
C ASN A 122 -25.97 7.39 1.17
N ASN A 123 -24.77 7.90 1.49
CA ASN A 123 -23.48 7.56 0.85
C ASN A 123 -23.40 7.81 -0.68
N GLN A 124 -24.47 8.32 -1.31
CA GLN A 124 -24.56 8.42 -2.78
C GLN A 124 -23.96 9.71 -3.34
N ILE A 125 -23.91 10.79 -2.56
CA ILE A 125 -23.42 12.09 -3.06
C ILE A 125 -21.94 12.01 -3.39
N MET A 126 -21.13 11.51 -2.45
CA MET A 126 -19.69 11.37 -2.63
C MET A 126 -19.36 10.39 -3.76
N GLU A 127 -20.09 9.28 -3.83
CA GLU A 127 -19.96 8.27 -4.88
C GLU A 127 -20.23 8.84 -6.28
N ARG A 128 -21.37 9.50 -6.47
CA ARG A 128 -21.73 10.09 -7.76
C ARG A 128 -20.75 11.17 -8.17
N TRP A 129 -20.45 12.08 -7.25
CA TRP A 129 -19.50 13.17 -7.49
C TRP A 129 -18.12 12.63 -7.87
N LEU A 130 -17.56 11.70 -7.08
CA LEU A 130 -16.23 11.16 -7.33
C LEU A 130 -16.17 10.34 -8.63
N THR A 131 -17.21 9.54 -8.91
CA THR A 131 -17.33 8.78 -10.17
C THR A 131 -17.33 9.73 -11.38
N GLU A 132 -18.12 10.81 -11.34
CA GLU A 132 -18.19 11.79 -12.42
C GLU A 132 -16.85 12.49 -12.63
N GLN A 133 -16.25 13.01 -11.55
CA GLN A 133 -14.96 13.71 -11.63
C GLN A 133 -13.83 12.80 -12.13
N LEU A 134 -13.74 11.56 -11.64
CA LEU A 134 -12.74 10.60 -12.11
C LEU A 134 -12.97 10.18 -13.55
N THR A 135 -14.23 10.07 -14.00
CA THR A 135 -14.54 9.76 -15.39
C THR A 135 -14.05 10.88 -16.33
N VAL A 136 -14.25 12.14 -15.94
CA VAL A 136 -13.74 13.30 -16.70
C VAL A 136 -12.22 13.26 -16.77
N ILE A 137 -11.54 13.14 -15.62
CA ILE A 137 -10.06 13.09 -15.56
C ILE A 137 -9.52 11.91 -16.39
N ALA A 138 -10.11 10.72 -16.24
CA ALA A 138 -9.66 9.53 -16.94
C ALA A 138 -9.78 9.69 -18.47
N ARG A 139 -10.88 10.29 -18.95
CA ARG A 139 -11.06 10.59 -20.38
C ARG A 139 -10.03 11.58 -20.89
N GLU A 140 -9.85 12.70 -20.19
CA GLU A 140 -8.88 13.74 -20.58
C GLU A 140 -7.46 13.19 -20.67
N LYS A 141 -7.04 12.42 -19.65
CA LYS A 141 -5.68 11.88 -19.57
C LYS A 141 -5.45 10.71 -20.54
N GLN A 142 -6.48 9.93 -20.86
CA GLN A 142 -6.39 8.85 -21.85
C GLN A 142 -6.22 9.39 -23.26
N VAL A 143 -6.96 10.45 -23.64
CA VAL A 143 -6.80 11.14 -24.93
C VAL A 143 -5.36 11.66 -25.11
N ALA A 144 -4.70 12.07 -24.02
CA ALA A 144 -3.32 12.55 -24.06
C ALA A 144 -2.25 11.44 -24.19
N THR A 145 -2.57 10.18 -23.87
CA THR A 145 -1.55 9.14 -23.64
C THR A 145 -1.57 7.98 -24.65
N THR A 146 -2.72 7.50 -25.13
CA THR A 146 -2.76 6.30 -26.00
C THR A 146 -3.97 6.20 -26.96
N VAL A 147 -3.77 5.48 -28.08
CA VAL A 147 -4.76 5.04 -29.10
C VAL A 147 -5.60 3.86 -28.59
N SER A 148 -5.93 3.83 -27.29
CA SER A 148 -6.76 2.76 -26.73
C SER A 148 -8.23 3.10 -26.89
N SER A 149 -8.97 2.27 -27.63
CA SER A 149 -10.41 2.42 -27.92
C SER A 149 -11.31 2.17 -26.69
N HIS A 150 -10.77 1.59 -25.62
CA HIS A 150 -11.58 1.22 -24.46
C HIS A 150 -11.76 2.40 -23.50
N ILE A 151 -13.00 2.88 -23.36
CA ILE A 151 -13.36 3.91 -22.39
C ILE A 151 -13.10 3.37 -20.97
N PRO A 152 -12.43 4.11 -20.08
CA PRO A 152 -12.15 3.64 -18.74
C PRO A 152 -13.46 3.71 -17.94
N THR A 153 -13.95 2.55 -17.51
CA THR A 153 -15.10 2.47 -16.61
C THR A 153 -14.63 2.79 -15.20
N VAL A 154 -15.17 3.84 -14.62
CA VAL A 154 -14.99 4.16 -13.20
C VAL A 154 -16.16 3.58 -12.44
N GLU A 155 -15.88 2.71 -11.46
CA GLU A 155 -16.89 2.10 -10.61
C GLU A 155 -16.49 2.25 -9.14
N ILE A 156 -17.39 2.84 -8.37
CA ILE A 156 -17.29 2.92 -6.92
C ILE A 156 -18.25 1.89 -6.32
N ILE A 157 -17.69 0.92 -5.62
CA ILE A 157 -18.42 -0.17 -4.97
C ILE A 157 -19.01 0.36 -3.66
N HIS A 158 -20.34 0.35 -3.60
CA HIS A 158 -21.13 0.86 -2.48
C HIS A 158 -21.33 -0.19 -1.38
N HIS A 159 -21.30 0.25 -0.12
CA HIS A 159 -21.72 -0.52 1.04
C HIS A 159 -22.69 0.28 1.90
N SER A 160 -23.65 -0.41 2.52
CA SER A 160 -24.68 0.21 3.37
C SER A 160 -24.08 0.92 4.58
N GLU A 161 -23.03 0.34 5.17
CA GLU A 161 -22.35 0.83 6.38
C GLU A 161 -20.85 1.02 6.11
N PRO A 162 -20.44 2.10 5.41
CA PRO A 162 -19.04 2.31 5.04
C PRO A 162 -18.16 2.61 6.27
N GLY A 163 -18.73 3.13 7.35
CA GLY A 163 -18.03 3.41 8.61
C GLY A 163 -17.43 2.16 9.26
N ASP A 164 -18.12 1.02 9.13
CA ASP A 164 -17.74 -0.24 9.77
C ASP A 164 -17.12 -1.24 8.79
N LEU A 165 -16.92 -0.86 7.52
CA LEU A 165 -16.47 -1.78 6.48
C LEU A 165 -15.09 -2.38 6.79
N SER A 166 -14.15 -1.55 7.26
CA SER A 166 -12.83 -2.02 7.69
C SER A 166 -12.91 -3.00 8.86
N TRP A 167 -13.80 -2.75 9.82
CA TRP A 167 -14.00 -3.64 10.98
C TRP A 167 -14.69 -4.95 10.57
N SER A 168 -15.65 -4.87 9.65
CA SER A 168 -16.33 -6.02 9.07
C SER A 168 -15.36 -6.91 8.30
N GLY A 169 -14.47 -6.31 7.50
CA GLY A 169 -13.39 -7.01 6.82
C GLY A 169 -12.44 -7.70 7.78
N ALA A 170 -12.04 -7.03 8.87
CA ALA A 170 -11.22 -7.63 9.92
C ALA A 170 -11.93 -8.81 10.60
N ARG A 171 -13.22 -8.69 10.90
CA ARG A 171 -14.01 -9.79 11.48
C ARG A 171 -14.09 -11.00 10.55
N LEU A 172 -14.28 -10.77 9.26
CA LEU A 172 -14.29 -11.83 8.26
C LEU A 172 -12.91 -12.50 8.14
N LEU A 173 -11.84 -11.70 8.14
CA LEU A 173 -10.48 -12.19 8.13
C LEU A 173 -10.21 -13.10 9.35
N LEU A 174 -10.65 -12.71 10.55
CA LEU A 174 -10.53 -13.50 11.79
C LEU A 174 -11.17 -14.90 11.72
N THR A 175 -12.11 -15.12 10.80
CA THR A 175 -12.74 -16.43 10.57
C THR A 175 -12.06 -17.27 9.50
N SER A 176 -11.05 -16.74 8.82
CA SER A 176 -10.28 -17.45 7.80
C SER A 176 -9.26 -18.38 8.43
N ASP A 177 -9.10 -19.59 7.86
CA ASP A 177 -8.07 -20.54 8.28
C ASP A 177 -6.65 -19.96 8.18
N LEU A 178 -6.44 -19.00 7.26
CA LEU A 178 -5.18 -18.27 7.07
C LEU A 178 -4.73 -17.54 8.35
N MET A 179 -5.65 -17.18 9.25
CA MET A 179 -5.27 -16.45 10.46
C MET A 179 -4.36 -17.24 11.38
N ASN A 180 -4.51 -18.58 11.43
CA ASN A 180 -3.67 -19.41 12.27
C ASN A 180 -2.17 -19.22 11.97
N ASP A 181 -1.84 -18.92 10.72
CA ASP A 181 -0.46 -18.69 10.29
C ASP A 181 0.01 -17.26 10.55
N LEU A 182 -0.90 -16.27 10.58
CA LEU A 182 -0.57 -14.86 10.80
C LEU A 182 -0.54 -14.45 12.28
N TRP A 183 -1.19 -15.21 13.18
CA TRP A 183 -1.20 -14.90 14.61
C TRP A 183 0.22 -14.97 15.19
N ILE A 184 0.59 -13.93 15.95
CA ILE A 184 1.84 -13.88 16.70
C ILE A 184 1.53 -14.26 18.15
N THR A 185 2.11 -15.37 18.59
CA THR A 185 1.94 -15.87 19.96
C THR A 185 2.92 -15.19 20.92
N PRO A 186 2.64 -15.16 22.24
CA PRO A 186 3.57 -14.62 23.23
C PRO A 186 4.94 -15.32 23.23
N VAL A 187 4.98 -16.63 22.96
CA VAL A 187 6.23 -17.41 22.89
C VAL A 187 7.08 -16.96 21.71
N GLU A 188 6.47 -16.77 20.55
CA GLU A 188 7.16 -16.27 19.36
C GLU A 188 7.65 -14.84 19.54
N TRP A 189 6.81 -13.96 20.11
CA TRP A 189 7.20 -12.59 20.38
C TRP A 189 8.39 -12.52 21.34
N ASN A 190 8.39 -13.31 22.42
CA ASN A 190 9.50 -13.33 23.38
C ASN A 190 10.79 -13.92 22.79
N LYS A 191 10.69 -14.85 21.81
CA LYS A 191 11.84 -15.49 21.18
C LYS A 191 12.43 -14.68 20.02
N PHE A 192 11.59 -14.08 19.19
CA PHE A 192 11.99 -13.45 17.92
C PHE A 192 11.75 -11.93 17.89
N GLY A 193 10.94 -11.40 18.80
CA GLY A 193 10.61 -9.97 18.86
C GLY A 193 10.03 -9.46 17.54
N SER A 194 10.49 -8.28 17.11
CA SER A 194 10.04 -7.62 15.87
C SER A 194 10.32 -8.42 14.60
N ARG A 195 11.23 -9.40 14.62
CA ARG A 195 11.46 -10.31 13.48
C ARG A 195 10.21 -11.14 13.15
N ALA A 196 9.40 -11.49 14.15
CA ALA A 196 8.15 -12.21 13.95
C ALA A 196 7.17 -11.43 13.04
N LEU A 197 7.22 -10.10 13.06
CA LEU A 197 6.38 -9.27 12.18
C LEU A 197 6.79 -9.46 10.72
N ARG A 198 8.08 -9.37 10.40
CA ARG A 198 8.59 -9.58 9.03
C ARG A 198 8.25 -10.94 8.44
N GLU A 199 8.16 -11.97 9.28
CA GLU A 199 7.90 -13.34 8.83
C GLU A 199 6.40 -13.67 8.76
N LYS A 200 5.55 -13.07 9.60
CA LYS A 200 4.12 -13.44 9.70
C LYS A 200 3.13 -12.40 9.18
N VAL A 201 3.49 -11.13 9.02
CA VAL A 201 2.50 -10.14 8.56
C VAL A 201 2.30 -10.23 7.04
N PRO A 202 1.06 -10.08 6.53
CA PRO A 202 0.76 -10.20 5.10
C PRO A 202 1.14 -8.95 4.29
N PHE A 203 1.93 -8.05 4.88
CA PHE A 203 2.39 -6.80 4.27
C PHE A 203 3.88 -6.58 4.57
N PRO A 204 4.62 -5.84 3.74
CA PRO A 204 6.02 -5.52 4.02
C PRO A 204 6.15 -4.76 5.35
N TRP A 205 7.00 -5.27 6.25
CA TRP A 205 7.34 -4.69 7.55
C TRP A 205 8.82 -4.31 7.62
#